data_AF-X1DW92-F1
#
_entry.id   AF-X1DW92-F1
#
_cell.length_a   1.000
_cell.length_b   1.000
_cell.length_c   1.000
_cell.angle_alpha   90.00
_cell.angle_beta   90.00
_cell.angle_gamma   90.00
#
_symmetry.space_group_name_H-M   'P 1'
#
loop_
_entity.id
_entity.type
_entity.pdbx_description
1 polymer ?
#
loop_
_entity_poly.entity_id
_entity_poly.type
_entity_poly.pdbx_seq_one_letter_code
_entity_poly.pdbx_strand_id
1 'polypeptide(L)'
;MKKQWSKETLIGTIIDLRPEYSPETLEAKSEQELRDVLNEVYAEEVPPAGIPWWGWAIIGGLGIAGTALAYRFISPLLPKKKEVAEKKKE
;
A
#
# COMPACT_ATOMS: atom_id res chain seq x y z
N MET A 1 -23.81 -20.61 13.89
CA MET A 1 -23.71 -19.24 14.46
C MET A 1 -22.53 -18.56 13.79
N LYS A 2 -22.75 -17.46 13.03
CA LYS A 2 -21.63 -16.66 12.53
C LYS A 2 -20.94 -16.05 13.76
N LYS A 3 -19.65 -16.31 13.94
CA LYS A 3 -18.88 -15.81 15.08
C LYS A 3 -18.76 -14.29 14.94
N GLN A 4 -19.70 -13.54 15.51
CA GLN A 4 -19.60 -12.08 15.56
C GLN A 4 -18.48 -11.72 16.53
N TRP A 5 -17.43 -11.08 16.05
CA TRP A 5 -16.43 -10.45 16.90
C TRP A 5 -17.08 -9.38 17.76
N SER A 6 -16.65 -9.30 19.03
CA SER A 6 -17.07 -8.24 19.95
C SER A 6 -16.51 -6.89 19.51
N LYS A 7 -17.15 -5.79 19.96
CA LYS A 7 -16.68 -4.42 19.74
C LYS A 7 -15.20 -4.22 20.10
N GLU A 8 -14.77 -4.71 21.27
CA GLU A 8 -13.37 -4.62 21.72
C GLU A 8 -12.41 -5.37 20.78
N THR A 9 -12.82 -6.54 20.28
CA THR A 9 -12.03 -7.32 19.32
C THR A 9 -11.88 -6.56 18.00
N LEU A 10 -12.95 -5.91 17.53
CA LEU A 10 -12.92 -5.09 16.32
C LEU A 10 -11.97 -3.90 16.49
N ILE A 11 -12.07 -3.17 17.60
CA ILE A 11 -11.19 -2.02 17.90
C ILE A 11 -9.72 -2.46 17.93
N GLY A 12 -9.41 -3.53 18.65
CA GLY A 12 -8.04 -4.06 18.72
C GLY A 12 -7.50 -4.44 17.34
N THR A 13 -8.31 -5.13 16.53
CA THR A 13 -7.91 -5.53 15.17
C THR A 13 -7.67 -4.33 14.27
N ILE A 14 -8.52 -3.29 14.36
CA ILE A 14 -8.35 -2.06 13.56
C ILE A 14 -7.07 -1.33 13.97
N ILE A 15 -6.76 -1.25 15.26
CA ILE A 15 -5.54 -0.59 15.76
C ILE A 15 -4.29 -1.36 15.34
N ASP A 16 -4.34 -2.70 15.39
CA ASP A 16 -3.22 -3.55 14.96
C ASP A 16 -2.91 -3.38 13.46
N LEU A 17 -3.95 -3.24 12.62
CA LEU A 17 -3.80 -3.05 11.18
C LEU A 17 -3.47 -1.59 10.81
N ARG A 18 -4.12 -0.61 11.45
CA ARG A 18 -3.89 0.82 11.22
C ARG A 18 -3.72 1.54 12.56
N PRO A 19 -2.47 1.64 13.07
CA PRO A 19 -2.18 2.28 14.35
C PRO A 19 -2.42 3.79 14.36
N GLU A 20 -2.72 4.39 13.20
CA GLU A 20 -3.11 5.80 13.07
C GLU A 20 -4.51 6.09 13.62
N TYR A 21 -5.37 5.07 13.76
CA TYR A 21 -6.66 5.25 14.43
C TYR A 21 -6.48 5.33 15.94
N SER A 22 -7.08 6.35 16.56
CA SER A 22 -7.10 6.45 18.02
C SER A 22 -8.21 5.58 18.63
N PRO A 23 -7.92 4.85 19.73
CA PRO A 23 -8.89 3.98 20.40
C PRO A 23 -10.12 4.75 20.86
N GLU A 24 -9.99 5.96 21.39
CA GLU A 24 -11.13 6.81 21.78
C GLU A 24 -12.09 7.09 20.60
N THR A 25 -11.55 7.29 19.39
CA THR A 25 -12.37 7.53 18.19
C THR A 25 -13.11 6.27 17.75
N LEU A 26 -12.50 5.10 17.94
CA LEU A 26 -13.10 3.81 17.61
C LEU A 26 -14.12 3.36 18.67
N GLU A 27 -13.88 3.68 19.94
CA GLU A 27 -14.82 3.42 21.03
C GLU A 27 -16.08 4.28 20.93
N ALA A 28 -15.97 5.50 20.40
CA ALA A 28 -17.11 6.37 20.12
C ALA A 28 -18.02 5.85 18.98
N LYS A 29 -17.52 4.92 18.15
CA LYS A 29 -18.25 4.36 17.01
C LYS A 29 -19.17 3.21 17.40
N SER A 30 -20.21 3.00 16.61
CA SER A 30 -21.06 1.82 16.72
C SER A 30 -20.30 0.56 16.29
N GLU A 31 -20.69 -0.62 16.78
CA GLU A 31 -20.09 -1.89 16.35
C GLU A 31 -20.20 -2.08 14.83
N GLN A 32 -21.29 -1.61 14.21
CA GLN A 32 -21.47 -1.69 12.77
C GLN A 32 -20.46 -0.81 12.02
N GLU A 33 -20.24 0.42 12.48
CA GLU A 33 -19.23 1.29 11.89
C GLU A 33 -17.82 0.75 12.07
N LEU A 34 -17.53 0.08 13.19
CA LEU A 34 -16.24 -0.58 13.39
C LEU A 34 -16.05 -1.74 12.39
N ARG A 35 -17.12 -2.46 12.07
CA ARG A 35 -17.05 -3.49 11.02
C ARG A 35 -16.81 -2.88 9.65
N ASP A 36 -17.45 -1.75 9.34
CA ASP A 36 -17.23 -1.05 8.07
C ASP A 36 -15.80 -0.51 7.96
N VAL A 37 -15.28 0.14 9.00
CA VAL A 37 -13.88 0.61 9.06
C VAL A 37 -12.90 -0.55 8.91
N LEU A 38 -13.16 -1.67 9.60
CA LEU A 38 -12.31 -2.85 9.47
C LEU A 38 -12.35 -3.41 8.04
N ASN A 39 -13.52 -3.43 7.41
CA ASN A 39 -13.68 -3.90 6.03
C ASN A 39 -12.93 -2.98 5.04
N GLU A 40 -12.95 -1.67 5.28
CA GLU A 40 -12.20 -0.69 4.49
C GLU A 40 -10.69 -0.90 4.61
N VAL A 41 -10.18 -1.05 5.85
CA VAL A 41 -8.76 -1.35 6.10
C VAL A 41 -8.34 -2.65 5.42
N TYR A 42 -9.16 -3.71 5.51
CA TYR A 42 -8.90 -4.96 4.81
C TYR A 42 -8.96 -4.81 3.29
N ALA A 43 -9.85 -3.98 2.74
CA ALA A 43 -9.95 -3.75 1.30
C ALA A 43 -8.77 -2.94 0.75
N GLU A 44 -8.17 -2.09 1.58
CA GLU A 44 -6.96 -1.33 1.24
C GLU A 44 -5.71 -2.22 1.25
N GLU A 45 -5.58 -3.11 2.24
CA GLU A 45 -4.45 -4.06 2.31
C GLU A 45 -4.56 -5.23 1.33
N VAL A 46 -5.77 -5.72 1.08
CA VAL A 46 -5.99 -6.84 0.17
C VAL A 46 -6.18 -6.27 -1.24
N PRO A 47 -5.21 -6.43 -2.17
CA PRO A 47 -5.44 -6.09 -3.56
C PRO A 47 -6.67 -6.88 -4.03
N PRO A 48 -7.58 -6.25 -4.81
CA PRO A 48 -8.91 -6.79 -5.04
C PRO A 48 -8.82 -8.26 -5.45
N ALA A 49 -9.36 -9.12 -4.59
CA ALA A 49 -9.32 -10.57 -4.74
C ALA A 49 -10.09 -10.93 -6.02
N GLY A 50 -9.38 -11.02 -7.13
CA GLY A 50 -10.00 -11.12 -8.44
C GLY A 50 -9.32 -10.35 -9.56
N ILE A 51 -8.14 -9.75 -9.36
CA ILE A 51 -7.32 -9.37 -10.51
C ILE A 51 -6.78 -10.67 -11.14
N PRO A 52 -7.32 -11.14 -12.28
CA PRO A 52 -6.73 -12.27 -12.98
C PRO A 52 -5.28 -11.96 -13.32
N TRP A 53 -4.44 -12.97 -13.46
CA TRP A 53 -2.99 -12.82 -13.69
C TRP A 53 -2.63 -11.84 -14.82
N TRP A 54 -3.50 -11.70 -15.83
CA TRP A 54 -3.32 -10.73 -16.91
C TRP A 54 -3.47 -9.27 -16.45
N GLY A 55 -4.30 -8.97 -15.45
CA GLY A 55 -4.41 -7.63 -14.86
C GLY A 55 -3.13 -7.21 -14.12
N TRP A 56 -2.47 -8.14 -13.43
CA TRP A 56 -1.15 -7.90 -12.86
C TRP A 56 -0.08 -7.65 -13.93
N ALA A 57 -0.15 -8.36 -15.06
CA ALA A 57 0.74 -8.13 -16.20
C ALA A 57 0.54 -6.74 -16.83
N ILE A 58 -0.70 -6.25 -16.88
CA ILE A 58 -1.00 -4.89 -17.36
C ILE A 58 -0.48 -3.84 -16.38
N ILE A 59 -0.73 -3.99 -15.07
CA ILE A 59 -0.25 -3.04 -14.05
C ILE A 59 1.28 -3.01 -14.03
N GLY A 60 1.94 -4.18 -14.03
CA GLY A 60 3.40 -4.29 -14.11
C GLY A 60 3.95 -3.71 -15.42
N GLY A 61 3.30 -3.99 -16.54
CA GLY A 61 3.67 -3.44 -17.85
C GLY A 61 3.55 -1.92 -17.91
N LEU A 62 2.46 -1.34 -17.40
CA LEU A 62 2.25 0.11 -17.30
C LEU A 62 3.25 0.77 -16.34
N GLY A 63 3.54 0.15 -15.20
CA GLY A 63 4.55 0.65 -14.26
C GLY A 63 5.94 0.74 -14.91
N ILE A 64 6.35 -0.30 -15.64
CA ILE A 64 7.64 -0.32 -16.33
C ILE A 64 7.65 0.63 -17.53
N ALA A 65 6.61 0.64 -18.36
CA ALA A 65 6.52 1.52 -19.52
C ALA A 65 6.45 3.00 -19.11
N GLY A 66 5.67 3.32 -18.07
CA GLY A 66 5.58 4.66 -17.49
C GLY A 66 6.91 5.11 -16.89
N THR A 67 7.61 4.22 -16.18
CA THR A 67 8.95 4.52 -15.63
C THR A 67 9.98 4.70 -16.74
N ALA A 68 9.96 3.89 -17.80
CA ALA A 68 10.88 4.02 -18.93
C ALA A 68 10.64 5.31 -19.73
N LEU A 69 9.37 5.70 -19.94
CA LEU A 69 9.00 6.97 -20.56
C LEU A 69 9.44 8.14 -19.68
N ALA A 70 9.07 8.14 -18.39
CA ALA A 70 9.51 9.18 -17.45
C ALA A 70 11.03 9.27 -17.41
N TYR A 71 11.74 8.14 -17.35
CA TYR A 71 13.20 8.11 -17.43
C TYR A 71 13.71 8.70 -18.75
N ARG A 72 13.11 8.40 -19.90
CA ARG A 72 13.53 8.98 -21.19
C ARG A 72 13.33 10.50 -21.26
N PHE A 73 12.31 11.03 -20.58
CA PHE A 73 12.02 12.48 -20.49
C PHE A 73 12.87 13.20 -19.44
N ILE A 74 13.19 12.54 -18.32
CA ILE A 74 14.00 13.10 -17.22
C ILE A 74 15.51 12.84 -17.46
N SER A 75 15.88 11.82 -18.24
CA SER A 75 17.25 11.47 -18.63
C SER A 75 18.09 12.64 -19.16
N PRO A 76 17.58 13.57 -19.99
CA PRO A 76 18.35 14.76 -20.38
C PRO A 76 18.58 15.77 -19.24
N LEU A 77 17.83 15.70 -18.15
CA LEU A 77 17.96 16.56 -16.97
C LEU A 77 18.70 15.89 -15.80
N LEU A 78 18.91 14.58 -15.85
CA LEU A 78 19.75 13.90 -14.88
C LEU A 78 21.22 14.24 -15.13
N PRO A 79 21.96 14.73 -14.12
CA PRO A 79 23.40 14.89 -14.28
C PRO A 79 23.97 13.51 -14.59
N LYS A 80 24.63 13.37 -15.76
CA LYS A 80 25.44 12.18 -16.07
C LYS A 80 26.29 11.90 -14.83
N LYS A 81 26.12 10.73 -14.22
CA LYS A 81 27.04 10.23 -13.19
C LYS A 81 28.43 10.41 -13.79
N LYS A 82 29.18 11.37 -13.25
CA LYS A 82 30.59 11.51 -13.56
C LYS A 82 31.21 10.19 -13.17
N GLU A 83 31.75 9.53 -14.18
CA GLU A 83 32.88 8.63 -14.12
C GLU A 83 33.82 9.06 -12.98
N VAL A 84 33.69 8.42 -11.82
CA VAL A 84 34.65 8.54 -10.72
C VAL A 84 34.89 7.13 -10.22
N ALA A 85 35.82 6.46 -10.91
CA ALA A 85 36.87 5.66 -10.28
C ALA A 85 37.83 5.11 -11.35
N GLU A 86 38.40 5.99 -12.20
CA GLU A 86 39.79 5.76 -12.57
C GLU A 86 40.66 6.36 -11.43
N LYS A 87 41.60 5.56 -10.95
CA LYS A 87 42.68 5.90 -10.00
C LYS A 87 42.33 6.10 -8.53
N LYS A 88 42.37 4.99 -7.79
CA LYS A 88 43.11 4.99 -6.52
C LYS A 88 43.86 3.65 -6.35
N LYS A 89 45.16 3.74 -6.64
CA LYS A 89 46.29 3.01 -6.05
C LYS A 89 46.08 1.54 -5.71
N GLU A 90 46.66 0.65 -6.51
CA GLU A 90 47.77 -0.22 -6.08
C GLU A 90 48.72 -0.42 -7.27
#